data_AF-A0A239Z987-F1
#
_entry.id   AF-A0A239Z987-F1
#
_cell.length_a   1.000
_cell.length_b   1.000
_cell.length_c   1.000
_cell.angle_alpha   90.00
_cell.angle_beta   90.00
_cell.angle_gamma   90.00
#
_symmetry.space_group_name_H-M   'P 1'
#
loop_
_entity.id
_entity.type
_entity.pdbx_description
1 polymer ?
#
loop_
_entity_poly.entity_id
_entity_poly.type
_entity_poly.pdbx_seq_one_letter_code
_entity_poly.pdbx_strand_id
1 'polypeptide(L)'
;MIIDTQNTFFFKKDITTNTNSDVVMNGNGGDADPNLFLVIRIDKTVTGTPLFNVYTSDTENMANAVLLHGITMAANAPAGTEYKVRLANGAKKYIKVNANNMTGGQISAFLTSGINIK
;
A
#
# COMPACT_ATOMS: atom_id res chain seq x y z
N MET A 1 -15.12 0.70 -8.14
CA MET A 1 -13.75 0.24 -7.86
C MET A 1 -13.77 -1.27 -7.80
N ILE A 2 -13.00 -1.93 -8.65
CA ILE A 2 -12.81 -3.39 -8.62
C ILE A 2 -11.48 -3.63 -7.92
N ILE A 3 -11.45 -4.51 -6.91
CA ILE A 3 -10.23 -4.88 -6.21
C ILE A 3 -9.77 -6.22 -6.80
N ASP A 4 -8.62 -6.20 -7.46
CA ASP A 4 -8.00 -7.40 -7.98
C ASP A 4 -7.10 -8.03 -6.92
N THR A 5 -7.31 -9.32 -6.66
CA THR A 5 -6.52 -10.12 -5.72
C THR A 5 -5.02 -10.08 -6.00
N GLN A 6 -4.58 -10.03 -7.26
CA GLN A 6 -3.15 -10.01 -7.61
C GLN A 6 -2.51 -8.64 -7.38
N ASN A 7 -3.33 -7.59 -7.30
CA ASN A 7 -2.91 -6.21 -7.09
C ASN A 7 -3.14 -5.75 -5.65
N THR A 8 -3.42 -6.68 -4.74
CA THR A 8 -3.76 -6.39 -3.35
C THR A 8 -2.59 -6.73 -2.43
N PHE A 9 -2.13 -5.74 -1.66
CA PHE A 9 -1.09 -5.91 -0.63
C PHE A 9 -1.71 -6.33 0.70
N PHE A 10 -2.83 -5.71 1.07
CA PHE A 10 -3.61 -6.03 2.24
C PHE A 10 -5.09 -6.01 1.88
N PHE A 11 -5.83 -7.03 2.33
CA PHE A 11 -7.28 -7.03 2.26
C PHE A 11 -7.85 -7.26 3.64
N LYS A 12 -8.49 -6.23 4.21
CA LYS A 12 -9.10 -6.27 5.55
C LYS A 12 -8.17 -6.89 6.59
N LYS A 13 -6.89 -6.53 6.55
CA LYS A 13 -5.86 -7.08 7.43
C LYS A 13 -5.96 -6.41 8.79
N ASP A 14 -6.15 -7.21 9.83
CA ASP A 14 -6.02 -6.73 11.20
C ASP A 14 -4.54 -6.43 11.51
N ILE A 15 -4.30 -5.24 12.07
CA ILE A 15 -2.96 -4.76 12.42
C ILE A 15 -2.85 -4.68 13.94
N THR A 16 -1.97 -5.50 14.49
CA THR A 16 -1.62 -5.52 15.92
C THR A 16 -0.15 -5.18 16.16
N THR A 17 0.68 -5.26 15.10
CA THR A 17 2.12 -5.00 15.10
C THR A 17 2.54 -4.51 13.71
N ASN A 18 3.79 -4.05 13.58
CA ASN A 18 4.36 -3.71 12.28
C ASN A 18 4.32 -4.93 11.36
N THR A 19 3.64 -4.77 10.22
CA THR A 19 3.29 -5.89 9.34
C THR A 19 3.74 -5.59 7.91
N ASN A 20 4.37 -6.58 7.28
CA ASN A 20 4.70 -6.54 5.86
C ASN A 20 3.59 -7.23 5.06
N SER A 21 3.28 -6.69 3.88
CA SER A 21 2.45 -7.40 2.91
C SER A 21 3.21 -8.53 2.26
N ASP A 22 2.48 -9.37 1.54
CA ASP A 22 3.08 -10.20 0.50
C ASP A 22 3.72 -9.33 -0.60
N VAL A 23 4.66 -9.91 -1.33
CA VAL A 23 5.36 -9.25 -2.43
C VAL A 23 4.51 -9.39 -3.70
N VAL A 24 4.24 -8.27 -4.36
CA VAL A 24 3.50 -8.22 -5.62
C VAL A 24 4.48 -8.05 -6.78
N MET A 25 4.32 -8.86 -7.84
CA MET A 25 5.13 -8.74 -9.06
C MET A 25 4.52 -7.71 -10.02
N ASN A 26 5.30 -6.67 -10.33
CA ASN A 26 5.01 -5.62 -11.30
C ASN A 26 5.63 -5.95 -12.68
N GLY A 27 5.35 -7.15 -13.21
CA GLY A 27 5.82 -7.57 -14.54
C GLY A 27 7.35 -7.55 -14.72
N ASN A 28 7.86 -6.75 -15.66
CA ASN A 28 9.30 -6.53 -15.89
C ASN A 28 9.86 -5.32 -15.12
N GLY A 29 9.07 -4.73 -14.21
CA GLY A 29 9.30 -3.41 -13.66
C GLY A 29 8.87 -2.31 -14.64
N GLY A 30 8.97 -1.07 -14.19
CA GLY A 30 8.50 0.11 -14.91
C GLY A 30 7.41 0.85 -14.16
N ASP A 31 7.15 2.06 -14.63
CA ASP A 31 6.17 2.95 -14.03
C ASP A 31 4.76 2.37 -14.14
N ALA A 32 3.97 2.59 -13.08
CA ALA A 32 2.58 2.16 -13.07
C ALA A 32 1.82 2.83 -14.24
N ASP A 33 0.87 2.11 -14.84
CA ASP A 33 -0.02 2.67 -15.86
C ASP A 33 -0.59 4.01 -15.36
N PRO A 34 -0.70 5.05 -16.19
CA PRO A 34 -1.27 6.34 -15.79
C PRO A 34 -2.70 6.26 -15.21
N ASN A 35 -3.37 5.12 -15.30
CA ASN A 35 -4.67 4.91 -14.70
C ASN A 35 -4.61 4.09 -13.42
N LEU A 36 -3.44 3.61 -13.00
CA LEU A 36 -3.24 2.78 -11.82
C LEU A 36 -2.82 3.63 -10.61
N PHE A 37 -3.53 3.42 -9.51
CA PHE A 37 -3.34 4.19 -8.29
C PHE A 37 -3.22 3.25 -7.09
N LEU A 38 -2.35 3.62 -6.16
CA LEU A 38 -2.31 3.03 -4.84
C LEU A 38 -3.44 3.63 -3.98
N VAL A 39 -4.27 2.73 -3.46
CA VAL A 39 -5.32 3.06 -2.51
C VAL A 39 -4.99 2.39 -1.19
N ILE A 40 -4.96 3.19 -0.12
CA ILE A 40 -4.89 2.70 1.25
C ILE A 40 -6.16 3.14 1.95
N ARG A 41 -6.88 2.18 2.51
CA ARG A 41 -8.14 2.39 3.21
C ARG A 41 -8.03 1.88 4.64
N ILE A 42 -8.54 2.68 5.58
CA ILE A 42 -8.79 2.24 6.94
C ILE A 42 -10.18 1.61 7.00
N ASP A 43 -10.25 0.29 7.21
CA ASP A 43 -11.51 -0.45 7.32
C ASP A 43 -12.07 -0.42 8.74
N LYS A 44 -11.19 -0.36 9.74
CA LYS A 44 -11.52 -0.15 11.16
C LYS A 44 -10.53 0.84 11.76
N THR A 45 -11.05 1.80 12.53
CA THR A 45 -10.26 2.87 13.16
C THR A 45 -8.98 2.34 13.77
N VAL A 46 -7.87 2.96 13.39
CA VAL A 46 -6.53 2.56 13.84
C VAL A 46 -6.20 3.16 15.21
N THR A 47 -5.28 2.52 15.92
CA THR A 47 -4.66 3.04 17.14
C THR A 47 -3.18 3.30 16.86
N GLY A 48 -2.76 4.56 17.01
CA GLY A 48 -1.41 5.03 16.65
C GLY A 48 -1.41 5.92 15.40
N THR A 49 -0.23 6.17 14.83
CA THR A 49 -0.05 7.04 13.66
C THR A 49 0.34 6.17 12.46
N PRO A 50 -0.59 5.84 11.55
CA PRO A 50 -0.31 4.93 10.45
C PRO A 50 0.80 5.45 9.55
N LEU A 51 1.83 4.62 9.38
CA LEU A 51 2.91 4.85 8.43
C LEU A 51 2.95 3.68 7.44
N PHE A 52 2.67 3.98 6.17
CA PHE A 52 2.75 3.01 5.08
C PHE A 52 3.97 3.32 4.20
N ASN A 53 4.89 2.37 4.16
CA ASN A 53 6.07 2.47 3.30
C ASN A 53 5.93 1.48 2.15
N VAL A 54 5.95 2.01 0.93
CA VAL A 54 5.92 1.24 -0.31
C VAL A 54 7.35 1.07 -0.77
N TYR A 55 7.83 -0.16 -0.81
CA TYR A 55 9.16 -0.52 -1.25
C TYR A 55 9.11 -1.20 -2.60
N THR A 56 10.18 -1.06 -3.37
CA THR A 56 10.35 -1.75 -4.64
C THR A 56 11.75 -2.33 -4.80
N SER A 57 11.86 -3.48 -5.48
CA SER A 57 13.12 -4.17 -5.76
C SER A 57 13.08 -4.90 -7.10
N ASP A 58 14.27 -5.23 -7.63
CA ASP A 58 14.44 -6.09 -8.80
C ASP A 58 14.39 -7.58 -8.41
N THR A 59 14.45 -7.90 -7.10
CA THR A 59 14.42 -9.27 -6.58
C THR A 59 13.21 -9.52 -5.70
N GLU A 60 12.63 -10.71 -5.79
CA GLU A 60 11.41 -11.10 -5.06
C GLU A 60 11.61 -11.10 -3.53
N ASN A 61 12.82 -11.44 -3.08
CA ASN A 61 13.17 -11.41 -1.66
C ASN A 61 13.31 -9.99 -1.08
N MET A 62 13.11 -8.94 -1.89
CA MET A 62 13.25 -7.54 -1.48
C MET A 62 14.64 -7.17 -0.93
N ALA A 63 15.68 -7.87 -1.38
CA ALA A 63 17.05 -7.46 -1.10
C ALA A 63 17.32 -6.07 -1.69
N ASN A 64 17.97 -5.19 -0.91
CA ASN A 64 18.29 -3.81 -1.30
C ASN A 64 17.08 -3.01 -1.82
N ALA A 65 15.89 -3.26 -1.26
CA ALA A 65 14.69 -2.56 -1.68
C ALA A 65 14.81 -1.05 -1.45
N VAL A 66 14.31 -0.27 -2.41
CA VAL A 66 14.30 1.19 -2.34
C VAL A 66 12.90 1.68 -1.98
N LEU A 67 12.81 2.77 -1.22
CA LEU A 67 11.53 3.38 -0.87
C LEU A 67 10.97 4.08 -2.11
N LEU A 68 9.80 3.63 -2.56
CA LEU A 68 9.06 4.24 -3.66
C LEU A 68 8.12 5.33 -3.14
N HIS A 69 7.49 5.09 -1.98
CA HIS A 69 6.53 6.02 -1.41
C HIS A 69 6.42 5.86 0.10
N GLY A 70 6.31 6.97 0.84
CA GLY A 70 6.08 6.99 2.29
C GLY A 70 4.83 7.80 2.59
N ILE A 71 3.84 7.17 3.23
CA ILE A 71 2.52 7.77 3.50
C ILE A 71 2.32 7.76 5.01
N THR A 72 2.22 8.95 5.59
CA THR A 72 1.81 9.11 6.99
C THR A 72 0.38 9.63 7.02
N MET A 73 -0.53 8.89 7.67
CA MET A 73 -1.90 9.35 7.89
C MET A 73 -2.02 10.02 9.26
N ALA A 74 -3.14 10.72 9.48
CA ALA A 74 -3.44 11.30 10.79
C ALA A 74 -3.44 10.23 11.90
N ALA A 75 -3.02 10.62 13.10
CA ALA A 75 -3.09 9.77 14.28
C ALA A 75 -4.55 9.33 14.53
N ASN A 76 -4.71 8.05 14.84
CA ASN A 76 -6.00 7.40 15.07
C ASN A 76 -7.01 7.60 13.93
N ALA A 77 -6.53 7.55 12.68
CA ALA A 77 -7.36 7.69 11.49
C ALA A 77 -8.64 6.82 11.58
N PRO A 78 -9.83 7.42 11.41
CA PRO A 78 -11.09 6.70 11.56
C PRO A 78 -11.33 5.73 10.40
N ALA A 79 -12.21 4.74 10.63
CA ALA A 79 -12.75 3.89 9.58
C ALA A 79 -13.35 4.71 8.44
N GLY A 80 -13.10 4.30 7.20
CA GLY A 80 -13.51 5.01 5.99
C GLY A 80 -12.49 6.06 5.51
N THR A 81 -11.42 6.33 6.25
CA THR A 81 -10.34 7.19 5.75
C THR A 81 -9.63 6.51 4.59
N GLU A 82 -9.48 7.22 3.48
CA GLU A 82 -8.80 6.72 2.28
C GLU A 82 -7.65 7.66 1.90
N TYR A 83 -6.52 7.07 1.50
CA TYR A 83 -5.43 7.76 0.83
C TYR A 83 -5.29 7.17 -0.57
N LYS A 84 -5.26 8.06 -1.58
CA LYS A 84 -5.20 7.68 -2.99
C LYS A 84 -4.07 8.45 -3.64
N VAL A 85 -3.13 7.75 -4.23
CA VAL A 85 -1.98 8.38 -4.89
C VAL A 85 -1.55 7.57 -6.11
N ARG A 86 -0.98 8.25 -7.09
CA ARG A 86 -0.25 7.59 -8.17
C ARG A 86 1.03 7.01 -7.57
N LEU A 87 1.39 5.79 -7.97
CA LEU A 87 2.72 5.29 -7.63
C LEU A 87 3.77 6.22 -8.26
N ALA A 88 4.82 6.52 -7.51
CA ALA A 88 5.92 7.31 -8.02
C ALA A 88 6.63 6.58 -9.17
N ASN A 89 7.27 7.34 -10.05
CA ASN A 89 8.09 6.77 -11.11
C ASN A 89 9.31 6.03 -10.52
N GLY A 90 9.83 5.05 -11.25
CA GLY A 90 10.94 4.19 -10.85
C GLY A 90 10.52 2.91 -10.12
N ALA A 91 9.26 2.49 -10.26
CA ALA A 91 8.83 1.20 -9.72
C ALA A 91 9.59 0.05 -10.41
N LYS A 92 10.16 -0.85 -9.62
CA LYS A 92 10.89 -2.03 -10.07
C LYS A 92 9.95 -3.24 -10.18
N LYS A 93 10.54 -4.40 -10.48
CA LYS A 93 9.83 -5.65 -10.74
C LYS A 93 8.97 -6.15 -9.58
N TYR A 94 9.32 -5.84 -8.35
CA TYR A 94 8.60 -6.28 -7.17
C TYR A 94 8.23 -5.09 -6.30
N ILE A 95 7.04 -5.12 -5.70
CA ILE A 95 6.52 -4.07 -4.80
C ILE A 95 6.00 -4.71 -3.52
N LYS A 96 6.20 -4.04 -2.38
CA LYS A 96 5.72 -4.46 -1.07
C LYS A 96 5.30 -3.25 -0.25
N VAL A 97 4.28 -3.41 0.59
CA VAL A 97 3.84 -2.38 1.53
C VAL A 97 4.13 -2.83 2.96
N ASN A 98 4.76 -1.95 3.73
CA ASN A 98 4.95 -2.13 5.17
C ASN A 98 3.99 -1.20 5.90
N ALA A 99 3.12 -1.77 6.73
CA ALA A 99 2.22 -1.06 7.62
C ALA A 99 2.87 -0.95 9.02
N ASN A 100 3.17 0.27 9.47
CA ASN A 100 3.93 0.54 10.68
C ASN A 100 3.20 1.49 11.63
N ASN A 101 3.67 1.52 12.88
CA ASN A 101 3.27 2.48 13.93
C ASN A 101 1.78 2.41 14.32
N MET A 102 1.16 1.25 14.12
CA MET A 102 -0.21 0.94 14.52
C MET A 102 -0.20 -0.28 15.45
N THR A 103 -1.02 -0.21 16.50
CA THR A 103 -1.18 -1.30 17.48
C THR A 103 -2.59 -1.90 17.48
N GLY A 104 -3.48 -1.32 16.67
CA GLY A 104 -4.84 -1.78 16.48
C GLY A 104 -5.45 -1.17 15.23
N GLY A 105 -6.43 -1.85 14.65
CA GLY A 105 -7.18 -1.40 13.46
C GLY A 105 -7.22 -2.46 12.37
N GLN A 106 -7.92 -2.14 11.28
CA GLN A 106 -8.00 -2.99 10.09
C GLN A 106 -7.77 -2.13 8.84
N ILE A 107 -6.95 -2.62 7.91
CA ILE A 107 -6.54 -1.88 6.72
C ILE A 107 -6.72 -2.70 5.44
N SER A 108 -6.89 -1.99 4.33
CA SER A 108 -6.75 -2.54 2.99
C SER A 108 -5.81 -1.65 2.17
N ALA A 109 -4.92 -2.26 1.41
CA ALA A 109 -4.02 -1.57 0.50
C ALA A 109 -3.93 -2.34 -0.81
N PHE A 110 -4.20 -1.68 -1.92
CA PHE A 110 -4.27 -2.32 -3.24
C PHE A 110 -4.04 -1.30 -4.36
N LEU A 111 -3.67 -1.81 -5.53
CA LEU A 111 -3.62 -1.06 -6.78
C LEU A 111 -4.93 -1.24 -7.53
N THR A 112 -5.50 -0.15 -8.04
CA THR A 112 -6.71 -0.20 -8.84
C THR A 112 -6.68 0.87 -9.91
N SER A 113 -7.33 0.58 -11.04
CA SER A 113 -7.68 1.58 -12.03
C SER A 113 -9.08 2.14 -11.81
N GLY A 114 -9.37 3.31 -12.40
CA GLY A 114 -10.73 3.88 -12.41
C GLY A 114 -11.20 4.47 -11.08
N ILE A 115 -10.32 5.05 -10.28
CA ILE A 115 -10.74 5.87 -9.12
C ILE A 115 -11.05 7.29 -9.56
N ASN A 116 -12.24 7.78 -9.19
CA ASN A 116 -12.56 9.20 -9.23
C ASN A 116 -11.80 9.90 -8.10
N ILE A 117 -10.74 10.63 -8.45
CA ILE A 117 -10.16 11.63 -7.57
C ILE A 117 -11.14 12.81 -7.61
N LYS A 118 -11.78 13.11 -6.48
CA LYS A 118 -12.53 14.36 -6.31
C LYS A 118 -11.60 15.48 -5.91
#